data_AF-A0A8J3HZX6-F1
#
_entry.id   AF-A0A8J3HZX6-F1
#
_cell.length_a   1.000
_cell.length_b   1.000
_cell.length_c   1.000
_cell.angle_alpha   90.00
_cell.angle_beta   90.00
_cell.angle_gamma   90.00
#
_symmetry.space_group_name_H-M   'P 1'
#
loop_
_entity.id
_entity.type
_entity.pdbx_description
1 polymer ?
#
loop_
_entity_poly.entity_id
_entity_poly.type
_entity_poly.pdbx_seq_one_letter_code
_entity_poly.pdbx_strand_id
1 'polypeptide(L)'
;MTEDTQAQTLEPETELPAKMTVKEEIADIIRAIRQNDDSSHNFLLRVVQPGLAGLMDGSVSTLAPIFTAAFTTHQPYIAFLIGMATATGAGISMALSEGLSDDGELTGRGSPVVRGSITGIMTFFGGTLHTLPFLITNLHLALVTAYIVVAFELVLIAGIRHRYFGTSWLLSMLQVVGGGVLVFIAALIFGNA
;
A
#
# COMPACT_ATOMS: atom_id res chain seq x y z
N MET A 1 55.17 -29.55 -29.15
CA MET A 1 54.72 -28.31 -28.51
C MET A 1 53.51 -27.84 -29.28
N THR A 2 52.36 -28.38 -28.92
CA THR A 2 51.06 -28.12 -29.56
C THR A 2 50.17 -27.57 -28.46
N GLU A 3 49.85 -26.28 -28.55
CA GLU A 3 48.93 -25.61 -27.63
C GLU A 3 47.51 -26.05 -27.96
N ASP A 4 46.91 -26.84 -27.06
CA ASP A 4 45.48 -27.14 -27.05
C ASP A 4 44.74 -25.85 -26.66
N THR A 5 44.15 -25.19 -27.65
CA THR A 5 43.21 -24.10 -27.44
C THR A 5 41.92 -24.69 -26.87
N GLN A 6 41.76 -24.62 -25.55
CA GLN A 6 40.50 -24.96 -24.90
C GLN A 6 39.43 -23.98 -25.37
N ALA A 7 38.51 -24.49 -26.21
CA ALA A 7 37.29 -23.81 -26.56
C ALA A 7 36.48 -23.58 -25.28
N GLN A 8 36.44 -22.31 -24.87
CA GLN A 8 35.62 -21.79 -23.80
C GLN A 8 34.16 -22.11 -24.14
N THR A 9 33.57 -23.05 -23.40
CA THR A 9 32.14 -23.35 -23.47
C THR A 9 31.40 -22.14 -22.91
N LEU A 10 30.88 -21.31 -23.83
CA LEU A 10 29.97 -20.23 -23.49
C LEU A 10 28.79 -20.84 -22.74
N GLU A 11 28.61 -20.45 -21.47
CA GLU A 11 27.39 -20.75 -20.72
C GLU A 11 26.18 -20.29 -21.56
N PRO A 12 25.10 -21.08 -21.65
CA PRO A 12 23.92 -20.64 -22.37
C PRO A 12 23.45 -19.32 -21.74
N GLU A 13 23.36 -18.25 -22.54
CA GLU A 13 22.68 -17.01 -22.15
C GLU A 13 21.37 -17.42 -21.48
N THR A 14 21.24 -17.11 -20.20
CA THR A 14 20.02 -17.34 -19.46
C THR A 14 18.98 -16.43 -20.10
N GLU A 15 18.22 -16.95 -21.06
CA GLU A 15 17.13 -16.21 -21.72
C GLU A 15 16.27 -15.60 -20.61
N LEU A 16 16.29 -14.27 -20.54
CA LEU A 16 15.44 -13.52 -19.63
C LEU A 16 14.00 -13.99 -19.88
N PRO A 17 13.25 -14.39 -18.83
CA PRO A 17 11.92 -14.92 -19.01
C PRO A 17 11.08 -13.92 -19.81
N ALA A 18 10.42 -14.40 -20.85
CA ALA A 18 9.65 -13.56 -21.77
C ALA A 18 8.69 -12.66 -20.97
N LYS A 19 8.76 -11.35 -21.24
CA LYS A 19 7.94 -10.33 -20.58
C LYS A 19 6.47 -10.66 -20.75
N MET A 20 5.78 -10.96 -19.66
CA MET A 20 4.32 -11.09 -19.66
C MET A 20 3.70 -9.75 -20.06
N THR A 21 2.73 -9.82 -20.96
CA THR A 21 1.89 -8.67 -21.26
C THR A 21 0.99 -8.35 -20.07
N VAL A 22 0.53 -7.09 -19.97
CA VAL A 22 -0.42 -6.66 -18.92
C VAL A 22 -1.66 -7.56 -18.87
N LYS A 23 -2.14 -8.02 -20.04
CA LYS A 23 -3.34 -8.88 -20.13
C LYS A 23 -3.08 -10.27 -19.53
N GLU A 24 -1.92 -10.86 -19.83
CA GLU A 24 -1.52 -12.15 -19.28
C GLU A 24 -1.31 -12.06 -17.78
N GLU A 25 -0.68 -10.99 -17.29
CA GLU A 25 -0.49 -10.76 -15.86
C GLU A 25 -1.81 -10.63 -15.09
N ILE A 26 -2.75 -9.84 -15.61
CA ILE A 26 -4.08 -9.73 -15.01
C ILE A 26 -4.79 -11.09 -15.01
N ALA A 27 -4.70 -11.86 -16.10
CA ALA A 27 -5.30 -13.19 -16.18
C ALA A 27 -4.69 -14.15 -15.14
N ASP A 28 -3.38 -14.10 -14.94
CA ASP A 28 -2.67 -14.92 -13.96
C ASP A 28 -3.02 -14.52 -12.52
N ILE A 29 -3.10 -13.22 -12.22
CA ILE A 29 -3.57 -12.72 -10.92
C ILE A 29 -4.99 -13.23 -10.65
N ILE A 30 -5.90 -13.11 -11.61
CA ILE A 30 -7.29 -13.59 -11.47
C ILE A 30 -7.33 -15.11 -11.23
N ARG A 31 -6.49 -15.87 -11.94
CA ARG A 31 -6.39 -17.33 -11.74
C ARG A 31 -5.89 -17.66 -10.35
N ALA A 32 -4.83 -17.00 -9.87
CA ALA A 32 -4.28 -17.20 -8.53
C ALA A 32 -5.33 -16.92 -7.44
N ILE A 33 -6.07 -15.80 -7.55
CA ILE A 33 -7.18 -15.47 -6.64
C ILE A 33 -8.26 -16.56 -6.68
N ARG A 34 -8.66 -17.01 -7.87
CA ARG A 34 -9.72 -18.03 -8.03
C ARG A 34 -9.32 -19.39 -7.48
N GLN A 35 -8.05 -19.74 -7.56
CA GLN A 35 -7.51 -21.01 -7.05
C GLN A 35 -7.09 -20.92 -5.58
N ASN A 36 -7.22 -19.74 -4.96
CA ASN A 36 -6.74 -19.46 -3.61
C ASN A 36 -5.23 -19.76 -3.47
N ASP A 37 -4.47 -19.59 -4.55
CA ASP A 37 -3.01 -19.73 -4.57
C ASP A 37 -2.36 -18.39 -4.19
N ASP A 38 -2.70 -17.90 -3.00
CA ASP A 38 -2.23 -16.63 -2.47
C ASP A 38 -0.82 -16.70 -1.85
N SER A 39 -0.26 -17.91 -1.77
CA SER A 39 1.09 -18.18 -1.26
C SER A 39 2.19 -18.17 -2.32
N SER A 40 1.82 -18.13 -3.60
CA SER A 40 2.78 -18.09 -4.70
C SER A 40 3.68 -16.85 -4.61
N HIS A 41 5.00 -17.04 -4.80
CA HIS A 41 5.98 -15.95 -4.72
C HIS A 41 5.61 -14.76 -5.61
N ASN A 42 5.18 -15.03 -6.85
CA ASN A 42 4.73 -14.02 -7.79
C ASN A 42 3.47 -13.29 -7.29
N PHE A 43 2.53 -13.99 -6.66
CA PHE A 43 1.33 -13.35 -6.11
C PHE A 43 1.67 -12.41 -4.96
N LEU A 44 2.54 -12.87 -4.05
CA LEU A 44 3.03 -12.05 -2.94
C LEU A 44 3.74 -10.78 -3.45
N LEU A 45 4.67 -10.92 -4.40
CA LEU A 45 5.45 -9.80 -4.94
C LEU A 45 4.60 -8.82 -5.76
N ARG A 46 3.67 -9.31 -6.57
CA ARG A 46 2.97 -8.49 -7.57
C ARG A 46 1.64 -7.92 -7.09
N VAL A 47 1.05 -8.51 -6.04
CA VAL A 47 -0.28 -8.13 -5.54
C VAL A 47 -0.22 -7.74 -4.08
N VAL A 48 0.26 -8.63 -3.22
CA VAL A 48 0.18 -8.42 -1.76
C VAL A 48 1.14 -7.33 -1.30
N GLN A 49 2.38 -7.31 -1.79
CA GLN A 49 3.37 -6.28 -1.49
C GLN A 49 2.91 -4.88 -1.90
N PRO A 50 2.61 -4.60 -3.19
CA PRO A 50 2.15 -3.28 -3.60
C PRO A 50 0.84 -2.88 -2.91
N GLY A 51 -0.08 -3.83 -2.74
CA GLY A 51 -1.36 -3.55 -2.07
C GLY A 51 -1.22 -3.21 -0.59
N LEU A 52 -0.37 -3.94 0.15
CA LEU A 52 -0.10 -3.64 1.55
C LEU A 52 0.66 -2.33 1.72
N ALA A 53 1.63 -2.06 0.85
CA ALA A 53 2.36 -0.79 0.84
C ALA A 53 1.39 0.39 0.61
N GLY A 54 0.47 0.25 -0.34
CA GLY A 54 -0.57 1.24 -0.59
C GLY A 54 -1.48 1.43 0.61
N LEU A 55 -2.04 0.35 1.17
CA LEU A 55 -2.89 0.43 2.37
C LEU A 55 -2.19 1.11 3.56
N MET A 56 -0.92 0.77 3.81
CA MET A 56 -0.13 1.39 4.87
C MET A 56 0.05 2.89 4.63
N ASP A 57 0.46 3.28 3.43
CA ASP A 57 0.65 4.69 3.09
C ASP A 57 -0.67 5.47 3.23
N GLY A 58 -1.74 4.96 2.63
CA GLY A 58 -3.07 5.58 2.69
C GLY A 58 -3.60 5.70 4.11
N SER A 59 -3.56 4.61 4.88
CA SER A 59 -4.17 4.57 6.22
C SER A 59 -3.36 5.34 7.26
N VAL A 60 -2.04 5.47 7.09
CA VAL A 60 -1.18 6.15 8.07
C VAL A 60 -0.94 7.61 7.69
N SER A 61 -0.52 7.90 6.45
CA SER A 61 -0.10 9.26 6.05
C SER A 61 -1.24 10.27 6.06
N THR A 62 -2.47 9.82 5.79
CA THR A 62 -3.62 10.71 5.66
C THR A 62 -4.27 11.06 7.00
N LEU A 63 -3.90 10.37 8.09
CA LEU A 63 -4.36 10.69 9.46
C LEU A 63 -3.94 12.10 9.89
N ALA A 64 -2.72 12.52 9.54
CA ALA A 64 -2.24 13.84 9.92
C ALA A 64 -3.12 14.98 9.37
N PRO A 65 -3.29 15.11 8.04
CA PRO A 65 -4.08 16.20 7.49
C PRO A 65 -5.56 16.14 7.90
N ILE A 66 -6.18 14.96 7.99
CA ILE A 66 -7.59 14.86 8.35
C ILE A 66 -7.86 15.25 9.80
N PHE A 67 -7.06 14.76 10.76
CA PHE A 67 -7.25 15.09 12.16
C PHE A 67 -6.83 16.53 12.45
N THR A 68 -5.78 17.03 11.79
CA THR A 68 -5.44 18.46 11.82
C THR A 68 -6.62 19.32 11.35
N ALA A 69 -7.24 18.98 10.22
CA ALA A 69 -8.42 19.67 9.72
C ALA A 69 -9.61 19.60 10.70
N ALA A 70 -9.86 18.43 11.29
CA ALA A 70 -10.93 18.26 12.27
C ALA A 70 -10.72 19.12 13.53
N PHE A 71 -9.49 19.16 14.05
CA PHE A 71 -9.15 19.89 15.28
C PHE A 71 -9.05 21.40 15.06
N THR A 72 -8.56 21.85 13.91
CA THR A 72 -8.49 23.30 13.60
C THR A 72 -9.86 23.86 13.27
N THR A 73 -10.57 23.24 12.34
CA THR A 73 -11.80 23.82 11.77
C THR A 73 -13.04 23.57 12.60
N HIS A 74 -13.02 22.52 13.44
CA HIS A 74 -14.18 22.02 14.17
C HIS A 74 -15.40 21.73 13.28
N GLN A 75 -15.18 21.54 11.97
CA GLN A 75 -16.21 21.29 10.98
C GLN A 75 -15.98 19.93 10.33
N PRO A 76 -16.78 18.90 10.66
CA PRO A 76 -16.58 17.54 10.15
C PRO A 76 -16.55 17.49 8.62
N TYR A 77 -17.44 18.22 7.96
CA TYR A 77 -17.48 18.22 6.50
C TYR A 77 -16.21 18.80 5.85
N ILE A 78 -15.55 19.78 6.48
CA ILE A 78 -14.25 20.27 5.99
C ILE A 78 -13.18 19.19 6.14
N ALA A 79 -13.14 18.49 7.28
CA ALA A 79 -12.24 17.36 7.49
C ALA A 79 -12.49 16.24 6.48
N PHE A 80 -13.76 15.94 6.15
CA PHE A 80 -14.12 15.00 5.09
C PHE A 80 -13.55 15.41 3.73
N LEU A 81 -13.75 16.67 3.32
CA LEU A 81 -13.24 17.16 2.03
C LEU A 81 -11.72 17.11 1.95
N ILE A 82 -11.03 17.53 3.02
CA ILE A 82 -9.56 17.47 3.10
C ILE A 82 -9.10 16.02 3.08
N GLY A 83 -9.70 15.14 3.87
CA GLY A 83 -9.36 13.72 3.90
C GLY A 83 -9.53 13.05 2.54
N MET A 84 -10.64 13.30 1.84
CA MET A 84 -10.87 12.75 0.50
C MET A 84 -9.88 13.31 -0.53
N ALA A 85 -9.56 14.60 -0.45
CA ALA A 85 -8.55 15.22 -1.30
C ALA A 85 -7.15 14.63 -1.03
N THR A 86 -6.78 14.45 0.23
CA THR A 86 -5.51 13.83 0.63
C THR A 86 -5.44 12.37 0.18
N ALA A 87 -6.48 11.57 0.42
CA ALA A 87 -6.51 10.16 -0.01
C ALA A 87 -6.41 10.02 -1.54
N THR A 88 -7.10 10.90 -2.28
CA THR A 88 -7.02 10.94 -3.75
C THR A 88 -5.63 11.34 -4.23
N GLY A 89 -5.06 12.40 -3.66
CA GLY A 89 -3.71 12.86 -4.00
C GLY A 89 -2.64 11.83 -3.68
N ALA A 90 -2.70 11.21 -2.50
CA ALA A 90 -1.81 10.13 -2.08
C ALA A 90 -1.93 8.93 -3.01
N GLY A 91 -3.16 8.51 -3.35
CA GLY A 91 -3.39 7.41 -4.29
C GLY A 91 -2.78 7.63 -5.67
N ILE A 92 -2.97 8.83 -6.24
CA ILE A 92 -2.34 9.20 -7.52
C ILE A 92 -0.82 9.22 -7.39
N SER A 93 -0.29 9.85 -6.34
CA SER A 93 1.15 9.95 -6.11
C SER A 93 1.79 8.57 -6.00
N MET A 94 1.22 7.69 -5.17
CA MET A 94 1.73 6.34 -4.95
C MET A 94 1.60 5.46 -6.20
N ALA A 95 0.53 5.62 -6.99
CA ALA A 95 0.42 4.92 -8.28
C ALA A 95 1.57 5.27 -9.21
N LEU A 96 1.91 6.57 -9.29
CA LEU A 96 3.02 7.05 -10.11
C LEU A 96 4.37 6.63 -9.51
N SER A 97 4.56 6.73 -8.19
CA SER A 97 5.80 6.33 -7.53
C SER A 97 6.12 4.85 -7.75
N GLU A 98 5.12 3.97 -7.61
CA GLU A 98 5.31 2.53 -7.84
C GLU A 98 5.39 2.18 -9.33
N GLY A 99 4.57 2.81 -10.18
CA GLY A 99 4.56 2.56 -11.62
C GLY A 99 5.78 3.10 -12.37
N LEU A 100 6.48 4.07 -11.78
CA LEU A 100 7.73 4.63 -12.33
C LEU A 100 8.98 4.08 -11.63
N SER A 101 8.85 3.18 -10.64
CA SER A 101 10.02 2.70 -9.89
C SER A 101 10.91 1.77 -10.70
N ASP A 102 10.32 0.87 -11.50
CA ASP A 102 11.00 -0.06 -12.38
C ASP A 102 10.01 -0.69 -13.38
N ASP A 103 10.52 -1.27 -14.46
CA ASP A 103 9.73 -1.93 -15.52
C ASP A 103 9.42 -3.42 -15.25
N GLY A 104 9.90 -3.94 -14.12
CA GLY A 104 9.71 -5.33 -13.71
C GLY A 104 10.65 -6.36 -14.33
N GLU A 105 11.47 -6.00 -15.33
CA GLU A 105 12.25 -6.97 -16.11
C GLU A 105 13.39 -7.59 -15.28
N LEU A 106 14.12 -6.74 -14.56
CA LEU A 106 15.23 -7.17 -13.70
C LEU A 106 14.78 -7.58 -12.30
N THR A 107 13.63 -7.09 -11.84
CA THR A 107 13.16 -7.26 -10.45
C THR A 107 12.18 -8.42 -10.29
N GLY A 108 11.60 -8.93 -11.40
CA GLY A 108 10.56 -9.96 -11.38
C GLY A 108 9.21 -9.49 -10.84
N ARG A 109 9.10 -8.20 -10.48
CA ARG A 109 7.92 -7.59 -9.85
C ARG A 109 6.73 -7.41 -10.79
N GLY A 110 6.83 -7.80 -12.06
CA GLY A 110 5.73 -7.71 -13.02
C GLY A 110 5.50 -6.29 -13.51
N SER A 111 4.37 -6.07 -14.20
CA SER A 111 4.11 -4.84 -14.94
C SER A 111 4.05 -3.61 -14.03
N PRO A 112 4.75 -2.52 -14.38
CA PRO A 112 4.67 -1.25 -13.65
C PRO A 112 3.23 -0.72 -13.58
N VAL A 113 2.47 -0.88 -14.66
CA VAL A 113 1.09 -0.37 -14.74
C VAL A 113 0.17 -1.12 -13.77
N VAL A 114 0.32 -2.45 -13.68
CA VAL A 114 -0.50 -3.27 -12.78
C VAL A 114 -0.18 -2.93 -11.34
N ARG A 115 1.11 -2.92 -10.98
CA ARG A 115 1.57 -2.59 -9.62
C ARG A 115 1.18 -1.18 -9.20
N GLY A 116 1.45 -0.19 -10.04
CA GLY A 116 1.07 1.20 -9.79
C GLY A 116 -0.43 1.33 -9.55
N SER A 117 -1.25 0.65 -10.36
CA SER A 117 -2.71 0.63 -10.18
C SER A 117 -3.11 0.02 -8.83
N ILE A 118 -2.53 -1.15 -8.47
CA ILE A 118 -2.81 -1.82 -7.19
C ILE A 118 -2.43 -0.90 -6.02
N THR A 119 -1.20 -0.38 -6.01
CA THR A 119 -0.71 0.49 -4.94
C THR A 119 -1.59 1.73 -4.80
N GLY A 120 -1.86 2.46 -5.89
CA GLY A 120 -2.64 3.68 -5.82
C GLY A 120 -4.09 3.50 -5.38
N ILE A 121 -4.75 2.44 -5.86
CA ILE A 121 -6.12 2.09 -5.43
C ILE A 121 -6.12 1.76 -3.93
N MET A 122 -5.15 0.98 -3.48
CA MET A 122 -5.04 0.56 -2.09
C MET A 122 -4.68 1.74 -1.16
N THR A 123 -3.84 2.68 -1.61
CA THR A 123 -3.61 3.95 -0.92
C THR A 123 -4.87 4.80 -0.80
N PHE A 124 -5.61 4.95 -1.91
CA PHE A 124 -6.87 5.69 -1.89
C PHE A 124 -7.87 5.09 -0.90
N PHE A 125 -8.05 3.77 -0.91
CA PHE A 125 -8.94 3.09 0.04
C PHE A 125 -8.46 3.19 1.48
N GLY A 126 -7.16 3.05 1.72
CA GLY A 126 -6.56 3.22 3.05
C GLY A 126 -6.85 4.61 3.65
N GLY A 127 -6.80 5.67 2.84
CA GLY A 127 -7.14 7.02 3.29
C GLY A 127 -8.64 7.32 3.35
N THR A 128 -9.44 6.67 2.52
CA THR A 128 -10.88 6.96 2.41
C THR A 128 -11.66 6.45 3.62
N LEU A 129 -11.35 5.25 4.11
CA LEU A 129 -12.18 4.56 5.10
C LEU A 129 -12.32 5.34 6.42
N HIS A 130 -11.23 5.82 7.03
CA HIS A 130 -11.27 6.69 8.22
C HIS A 130 -11.67 8.14 7.92
N THR A 131 -11.83 8.51 6.64
CA THR A 131 -12.39 9.81 6.23
C THR A 131 -13.92 9.81 6.25
N LEU A 132 -14.56 8.69 5.90
CA LEU A 132 -16.03 8.58 5.83
C LEU A 132 -16.78 9.00 7.11
N PRO A 133 -16.29 8.72 8.34
CA PRO A 133 -16.94 9.15 9.57
C PRO A 133 -17.17 10.67 9.68
N PHE A 134 -16.39 11.48 8.97
CA PHE A 134 -16.54 12.93 8.96
C PHE A 134 -17.72 13.44 8.11
N LEU A 135 -18.47 12.56 7.45
CA LEU A 135 -19.81 12.86 6.94
C LEU A 135 -20.82 13.07 8.07
N ILE A 136 -20.54 12.58 9.28
CA ILE A 136 -21.37 12.79 10.46
C ILE A 136 -21.24 14.25 10.91
N THR A 137 -22.37 14.97 10.99
CA THR A 137 -22.39 16.41 11.33
C THR A 137 -21.94 16.70 12.76
N ASN A 138 -22.11 15.75 13.68
CA ASN A 138 -21.63 15.89 15.05
C ASN A 138 -20.14 15.51 15.13
N LEU A 139 -19.28 16.49 15.43
CA LEU A 139 -17.83 16.30 15.47
C LEU A 139 -17.36 15.24 16.47
N HIS A 140 -17.92 15.21 17.67
CA HIS A 140 -17.53 14.20 18.66
C HIS A 140 -17.86 12.79 18.19
N LEU A 141 -19.05 12.60 17.61
CA LEU A 141 -19.45 11.30 17.06
C LEU A 141 -18.60 10.92 15.84
N ALA A 142 -18.29 11.88 14.97
CA ALA A 142 -17.38 11.69 13.84
C ALA A 142 -15.99 11.22 14.30
N LEU A 143 -15.41 11.91 15.29
CA LEU A 143 -14.09 11.58 15.84
C LEU A 143 -14.05 10.20 16.49
N VAL A 144 -15.02 9.88 17.36
CA VAL A 144 -15.08 8.56 18.01
C VAL A 144 -15.21 7.45 16.96
N THR A 145 -16.06 7.65 15.96
CA THR A 145 -16.24 6.69 14.87
C THR A 145 -14.96 6.56 14.04
N ALA A 146 -14.29 7.67 13.71
CA ALA A 146 -13.01 7.68 13.01
C ALA A 146 -11.93 6.92 13.79
N TYR A 147 -11.79 7.14 15.10
CA TYR A 147 -10.80 6.42 15.91
C TYR A 147 -11.05 4.91 15.92
N ILE A 148 -12.32 4.49 15.97
CA ILE A 148 -12.69 3.07 15.89
C ILE A 148 -12.28 2.52 14.51
N VAL A 149 -12.61 3.22 13.42
CA VAL A 149 -12.25 2.82 12.06
C VAL A 149 -10.74 2.70 11.91
N VAL A 150 -9.97 3.69 12.35
CA VAL A 150 -8.49 3.66 12.33
C VAL A 150 -7.95 2.47 13.12
N ALA A 151 -8.48 2.20 14.31
CA ALA A 151 -8.04 1.04 15.09
C ALA A 151 -8.26 -0.27 14.33
N PHE A 152 -9.41 -0.44 13.68
CA PHE A 152 -9.70 -1.60 12.83
C PHE A 152 -8.78 -1.67 11.61
N GLU A 153 -8.54 -0.56 10.91
CA GLU A 153 -7.64 -0.47 9.75
C GLU A 153 -6.22 -0.91 10.12
N LEU A 154 -5.66 -0.35 11.20
CA LEU A 154 -4.28 -0.64 11.61
C LEU A 154 -4.12 -2.10 12.07
N VAL A 155 -5.12 -2.66 12.77
CA VAL A 155 -5.13 -4.08 13.14
C VAL A 155 -5.22 -4.98 11.91
N LEU A 156 -6.08 -4.63 10.95
CA LEU A 156 -6.24 -5.37 9.70
C LEU A 156 -4.93 -5.38 8.89
N ILE A 157 -4.31 -4.21 8.73
CA ILE A 157 -3.02 -4.05 8.04
C ILE A 157 -1.93 -4.85 8.75
N ALA A 158 -1.83 -4.74 10.08
CA ALA A 158 -0.88 -5.52 10.87
C ALA A 158 -1.10 -7.04 10.68
N GLY A 159 -2.35 -7.48 10.57
CA GLY A 159 -2.71 -8.88 10.36
C GLY A 159 -2.44 -9.39 8.95
N ILE A 160 -2.72 -8.61 7.92
CA ILE A 160 -2.32 -8.92 6.54
C ILE A 160 -0.80 -9.06 6.48
N ARG A 161 -0.07 -8.11 7.08
CA ARG A 161 1.39 -8.16 7.14
C ARG A 161 1.91 -9.39 7.88
N HIS A 162 1.29 -9.76 9.00
CA HIS A 162 1.64 -10.97 9.75
C HIS A 162 1.43 -12.23 8.89
N ARG A 163 0.25 -12.35 8.27
CA ARG A 163 -0.18 -13.53 7.50
C ARG A 163 0.67 -13.81 6.26
N TYR A 164 1.09 -12.77 5.54
CA TYR A 164 1.76 -12.91 4.25
C TYR A 164 3.29 -12.76 4.32
N PHE A 165 3.83 -12.05 5.32
CA PHE A 165 5.29 -11.84 5.44
C PHE A 165 5.93 -12.55 6.63
N GLY A 166 5.18 -13.37 7.38
CA GLY A 166 5.71 -14.17 8.49
C GLY A 166 6.31 -13.35 9.65
N THR A 167 6.07 -12.03 9.68
CA THR A 167 6.50 -11.16 10.78
C THR A 167 5.80 -11.56 12.07
N SER A 168 6.41 -11.42 13.24
CA SER A 168 5.66 -11.72 14.48
C SER A 168 4.47 -10.76 14.65
N TRP A 169 3.33 -11.27 15.13
CA TRP A 169 2.11 -10.47 15.32
C TRP A 169 2.37 -9.20 16.14
N LEU A 170 3.12 -9.33 17.23
CA LEU A 170 3.45 -8.23 18.13
C LEU A 170 4.28 -7.15 17.42
N LEU A 171 5.33 -7.54 16.68
CA LEU A 171 6.15 -6.58 15.94
C LEU A 171 5.35 -5.88 14.83
N SER A 172 4.46 -6.62 14.16
CA SER A 172 3.59 -6.05 13.14
C SER A 172 2.64 -5.02 13.73
N MET A 173 2.01 -5.34 14.85
CA MET A 173 1.15 -4.41 15.55
C MET A 173 1.92 -3.18 16.04
N LEU A 174 3.07 -3.37 16.68
CA LEU A 174 3.90 -2.28 17.19
C LEU A 174 4.35 -1.33 16.08
N GLN A 175 4.76 -1.85 14.93
CA GLN A 175 5.24 -1.02 13.81
C GLN A 175 4.09 -0.26 13.15
N VAL A 176 2.97 -0.91 12.87
CA VAL A 176 1.83 -0.30 12.17
C VAL A 176 1.11 0.69 13.09
N VAL A 177 0.78 0.28 14.31
CA VAL A 177 0.13 1.15 15.30
C VAL A 177 1.07 2.25 15.77
N GLY A 178 2.35 1.93 15.98
CA GLY A 178 3.37 2.93 16.35
C GLY A 178 3.50 4.02 15.29
N GLY A 179 3.56 3.64 14.01
CA GLY A 179 3.53 4.60 12.90
C GLY A 179 2.28 5.48 12.92
N GLY A 180 1.09 4.87 13.07
CA GLY A 180 -0.17 5.60 13.18
C GLY A 180 -0.21 6.58 14.35
N VAL A 181 0.27 6.18 15.53
CA VAL A 181 0.36 7.05 16.72
C VAL A 181 1.29 8.24 16.49
N LEU A 182 2.44 8.02 15.86
CA LEU A 182 3.38 9.12 15.56
C LEU A 182 2.75 10.15 14.63
N VAL A 183 2.06 9.71 13.58
CA VAL A 183 1.36 10.61 12.66
C VAL A 183 0.18 11.31 13.33
N PHE A 184 -0.55 10.62 14.21
CA PHE A 184 -1.62 11.22 15.00
C PHE A 184 -1.10 12.30 15.96
N ILE A 185 0.06 12.08 16.60
CA ILE A 185 0.72 13.10 17.43
C ILE A 185 1.07 14.32 16.58
N ALA A 186 1.57 14.14 15.36
CA ALA A 186 1.79 15.27 14.45
C ALA A 186 0.48 16.03 14.18
N ALA A 187 -0.63 15.32 13.99
CA ALA A 187 -1.95 15.93 13.82
C ALA A 187 -2.39 16.76 15.04
N LEU A 188 -2.10 16.31 16.26
CA LEU A 188 -2.38 17.06 17.49
C LEU A 188 -1.53 18.34 17.58
N ILE A 189 -0.25 18.25 17.21
CA ILE A 189 0.68 19.38 17.23
C ILE A 189 0.20 20.47 16.25
N PHE A 190 -0.04 20.10 14.99
CA PHE A 190 -0.48 21.05 13.97
C PHE A 190 -1.95 21.44 14.10
N GLY A 191 -2.76 20.58 14.74
CA GLY A 191 -4.18 20.81 14.98
C GLY A 191 -4.48 21.85 16.07
N ASN A 192 -3.51 22.09 16.95
CA ASN A 192 -3.62 23.00 18.08
C ASN A 192 -2.60 24.16 18.02
N ALA A 193 -1.97 24.35 16.85
CA ALA A 193 -1.08 25.48 16.55
C ALA A 193 -1.89 26.67 16.04
#